data_AF-A0A521LS93-F1
#
_entry.id   AF-A0A521LS93-F1
#
_cell.length_a   1.000
_cell.length_b   1.000
_cell.length_c   1.000
_cell.angle_alpha   90.00
_cell.angle_beta   90.00
_cell.angle_gamma   90.00
#
_symmetry.space_group_name_H-M   'P 1'
#
loop_
_entity.id
_entity.type
_entity.pdbx_description
1 polymer ?
#
loop_
_entity_poly.entity_id
_entity_poly.type
_entity_poly.pdbx_seq_one_letter_code
_entity_poly.pdbx_strand_id
1 'polypeptide(L)' 'MSVGLYIHVPFCRTRCHFCAFYLRIHREDRAQAFVESLLCEMRLHALRNSVGGRRLDTLYVGG' A
#
# COMPACT_ATOMS: atom_id res chain seq x y z
N MET A 1 11.80 2.41 20.12
CA MET A 1 10.38 2.30 19.74
C MET A 1 10.31 1.95 18.26
N SER A 2 9.58 0.91 17.90
CA SER A 2 9.41 0.49 16.51
C SER A 2 8.04 0.88 15.96
N VAL A 3 7.90 0.73 14.65
CA VAL A 3 6.66 1.03 13.91
C VAL A 3 6.28 -0.14 13.02
N GLY A 4 4.97 -0.29 12.80
CA GLY A 4 4.41 -1.13 11.74
C GLY A 4 3.97 -0.29 10.55
N LEU A 5 4.11 -0.82 9.35
CA LEU A 5 3.62 -0.22 8.11
C LEU A 5 2.49 -1.07 7.54
N TYR A 6 1.38 -0.43 7.19
CA TYR A 6 0.31 -1.03 6.41
C TYR A 6 0.27 -0.44 5.00
N ILE A 7 0.23 -1.30 3.99
CA ILE A 7 0.04 -0.91 2.59
C ILE A 7 -1.33 -1.44 2.16
N HIS A 8 -2.25 -0.53 1.87
CA HIS A 8 -3.55 -0.87 1.31
C HIS A 8 -3.42 -1.17 -0.20
N VAL A 9 -3.81 -2.37 -0.63
CA VAL A 9 -3.80 -2.78 -2.04
C VAL A 9 -5.25 -2.92 -2.53
N PRO A 10 -5.79 -1.94 -3.27
CA PRO A 10 -7.22 -1.88 -3.55
C PRO A 10 -7.62 -2.71 -4.78
N PHE A 11 -6.93 -3.80 -5.12
CA PHE A 11 -7.17 -4.53 -6.36
C PHE A 11 -7.68 -5.94 -6.13
N CYS A 12 -8.78 -6.28 -6.80
CA CYS A 12 -9.33 -7.63 -6.82
C CYS A 12 -9.63 -8.04 -8.26
N ARG A 13 -9.51 -9.34 -8.57
CA ARG A 13 -9.91 -9.88 -9.89
C ARG A 13 -11.41 -9.68 -10.15
N THR A 14 -12.23 -9.85 -9.10
CA THR A 14 -13.69 -9.76 -9.14
C THR A 14 -14.19 -9.14 -7.83
N ARG A 15 -15.41 -8.57 -7.85
CA ARG A 15 -16.07 -8.10 -6.63
C ARG A 15 -16.95 -9.21 -6.05
N CYS A 16 -16.60 -9.70 -4.86
CA CYS A 16 -17.46 -10.64 -4.12
C CYS A 16 -18.70 -9.91 -3.59
N HIS A 17 -19.86 -10.59 -3.58
CA HIS A 17 -21.13 -10.00 -3.11
C HIS A 17 -21.11 -9.57 -1.64
N PHE A 18 -20.34 -10.28 -0.81
CA PHE A 18 -20.20 -10.00 0.61
C PHE A 18 -19.03 -9.04 0.92
N CYS A 19 -18.27 -8.60 -0.08
CA CYS A 19 -17.09 -7.77 0.19
C CYS A 19 -17.50 -6.36 0.60
N ALA A 20 -17.13 -5.97 1.82
CA ALA A 20 -17.35 -4.63 2.37
C ALA A 20 -16.11 -3.73 2.29
N PHE A 21 -14.98 -4.23 1.76
CA PHE A 21 -13.75 -3.46 1.64
C PHE A 21 -13.72 -2.61 0.37
N TYR A 22 -12.93 -1.53 0.42
CA TYR A 22 -12.68 -0.71 -0.75
C TYR A 22 -11.86 -1.51 -1.77
N LEU A 23 -12.38 -1.64 -2.99
CA LEU A 23 -11.66 -2.29 -4.08
C LEU A 23 -11.95 -1.65 -5.42
N ARG A 24 -11.05 -1.90 -6.35
CA ARG A 24 -11.13 -1.66 -7.77
C ARG A 24 -10.87 -2.98 -8.48
N ILE A 25 -11.63 -3.24 -9.53
CA ILE A 25 -11.35 -4.39 -10.38
C ILE A 25 -9.99 -4.18 -11.05
N HIS A 26 -9.15 -5.20 -10.95
CA HIS A 26 -7.80 -5.21 -11.47
C HIS A 26 -7.78 -4.83 -12.95
N ARG A 27 -6.89 -3.91 -13.28
CA ARG A 27 -6.45 -3.65 -14.65
C ARG A 27 -4.94 -3.42 -14.61
N GLU A 28 -4.22 -4.04 -15.54
CA GLU A 28 -2.76 -4.04 -15.58
C GLU A 28 -2.19 -2.61 -15.55
N ASP A 29 -2.73 -1.73 -16.40
CA ASP A 29 -2.33 -0.33 -16.50
C ASP A 29 -2.45 0.43 -15.17
N ARG A 30 -3.53 0.18 -14.41
CA ARG A 30 -3.77 0.83 -13.12
C ARG A 30 -2.95 0.21 -12.00
N ALA A 31 -2.75 -1.10 -12.02
CA ALA A 31 -1.94 -1.81 -11.04
C ALA A 31 -0.48 -1.36 -11.16
N GLN A 32 0.04 -1.25 -12.38
CA GLN A 32 1.38 -0.74 -12.64
C GLN A 32 1.53 0.71 -12.19
N ALA A 33 0.61 1.59 -12.57
CA ALA A 33 0.63 2.99 -12.13
C ALA A 33 0.55 3.15 -10.60
N PHE A 34 -0.21 2.27 -9.92
CA PHE A 34 -0.26 2.22 -8.46
C PHE A 34 1.10 1.85 -7.85
N VAL A 35 1.76 0.81 -8.37
CA VAL A 35 3.08 0.38 -7.86
C VAL A 35 4.10 1.49 -8.06
N GLU A 36 4.13 2.14 -9.23
CA GLU A 36 5.03 3.26 -9.50
C GLU A 36 4.78 4.43 -8.54
N SER A 37 3.51 4.76 -8.29
CA SER A 37 3.11 5.82 -7.36
C SER A 37 3.47 5.48 -5.91
N LEU A 38 3.24 4.23 -5.47
CA LEU A 38 3.59 3.76 -4.14
C LEU A 38 5.11 3.82 -3.90
N LEU A 39 5.91 3.41 -4.88
CA LEU A 39 7.37 3.52 -4.80
C LEU A 39 7.83 4.99 -4.71
N CYS A 40 7.15 5.90 -5.42
CA CYS A 40 7.40 7.34 -5.30
C CYS A 40 7.10 7.84 -3.88
N GLU A 41 5.94 7.49 -3.32
CA GLU A 41 5.53 7.83 -1.97
C GLU A 41 6.52 7.32 -0.92
N MET A 42 6.96 6.06 -1.02
CA MET A 42 7.97 5.48 -0.12
C MET A 42 9.28 6.28 -0.14
N ARG A 43 9.75 6.70 -1.33
CA ARG A 43 10.95 7.54 -1.44
C ARG A 43 10.76 8.90 -0.78
N LEU A 44 9.58 9.52 -0.93
CA LEU A 44 9.26 10.79 -0.29
C LEU A 44 9.25 10.67 1.24
N HIS A 45 8.70 9.58 1.78
CA HIS A 45 8.73 9.31 3.22
C HIS A 45 10.15 9.06 3.76
N ALA A 46 10.98 8.37 2.99
CA ALA A 46 12.39 8.16 3.34
C ALA A 46 13.15 9.49 3.40
N LEU A 47 12.98 10.35 2.39
CA LEU A 47 13.61 11.68 2.33
C LEU A 47 13.16 12.59 3.49
N ARG A 48 11.88 12.51 3.88
CA ARG A 48 11.34 13.31 4.99
C ARG A 48 11.62 12.72 6.37
N ASN A 49 12.33 11.59 6.45
CA ASN A 49 12.53 10.84 7.70
C ASN A 49 11.20 10.66 8.47
N SER A 50 10.12 10.27 7.77
CA SER A 50 8.77 10.22 8.38
C SER A 50 8.66 9.23 9.55
N VAL A 51 9.54 8.22 9.58
CA VAL A 51 9.64 7.28 10.70
C VAL A 51 10.59 7.74 11.81
N GLY A 52 11.27 8.88 11.67
CA GLY A 52 12.08 9.48 12.73
C GLY A 52 13.18 8.56 13.26
N GLY A 53 13.81 7.77 12.39
CA GLY A 53 14.81 6.75 12.78
C GLY A 53 14.25 5.53 13.54
N ARG A 54 12.93 5.41 13.70
CA ARG A 54 12.30 4.21 14.30
C ARG A 54 12.46 3.02 13.36
N ARG A 55 12.74 1.85 13.93
CA ARG A 55 12.83 0.59 13.18
C ARG A 55 11.44 0.18 12.69
N LEU A 56 11.37 -0.22 11.41
CA LEU A 56 10.20 -0.89 10.87
C LEU A 56 10.27 -2.37 11.29
N ASP A 57 9.37 -2.79 12.17
CA ASP A 57 9.36 -4.17 12.69
C ASP A 57 8.34 -5.05 11.97
N THR A 58 7.24 -4.46 11.49
CA THR A 58 6.16 -5.19 10.84
C THR A 58 5.70 -4.51 9.56
N LEU A 59 5.38 -5.31 8.56
CA LEU A 59 4.77 -4.88 7.30
C LEU A 59 3.53 -5.73 7.05
N TYR A 60 2.38 -5.07 6.93
CA TYR A 60 1.13 -5.69 6.50
C TYR A 60 0.76 -5.16 5.12
N VAL A 61 0.39 -6.07 4.21
CA VAL A 61 -0.06 -5.73 2.86
C VAL A 61 -1.41 -6.41 2.67
N GLY A 62 -2.44 -5.62 2.35
CA GLY A 62 -3.79 -6.17 2.18
C GLY A 62 -4.78 -5.11 1.73
N GLY A 63 -6.00 -5.52 1.42
CA GLY A 63 -7.08 -4.65 0.96
C GLY A 63 -8.32 -5.44 0.62
#